data_AF-A0A1V6CAI7-F1
#
_entry.id   AF-A0A1V6CAI7-F1
#
_cell.length_a   1.000
_cell.length_b   1.000
_cell.length_c   1.000
_cell.angle_alpha   90.00
_cell.angle_beta   90.00
_cell.angle_gamma   90.00
#
_symmetry.space_group_name_H-M   'P 1'
#
loop_
_entity.id
_entity.type
_entity.pdbx_description
1 polymer ?
#
loop_
_entity_poly.entity_id
_entity_poly.type
_entity_poly.pdbx_seq_one_letter_code
_entity_poly.pdbx_strand_id
1 'polypeptide(L)'
;MFRTWLVIGLVLIFAVSGFAAQIKPATKEEIQQTISTINQYIDSGRENIVEIYSNAIEIEKRAVNPYLAEVIAKKILSSSKISEKEFNLIRKSHSFSEISIAWAISQIGKVPIKKVLEEIENSTLEDVLEKYACGCQYISAKILELNPEKKVKN
;
A
#
# COMPACT_ATOMS: atom_id res chain seq x y z
N MET A 1 5.22 35.80 38.98
CA MET A 1 4.58 35.73 37.65
C MET A 1 5.37 34.94 36.59
N PHE A 2 6.65 34.59 36.80
CA PHE A 2 7.45 33.80 35.82
C PHE A 2 7.20 32.28 35.85
N ARG A 3 6.72 31.73 36.96
CA ARG A 3 6.52 30.27 37.12
C ARG A 3 5.28 29.72 36.40
N THR A 4 4.23 30.52 36.25
CA THR A 4 2.99 30.10 35.58
C THR A 4 3.11 30.01 34.06
N TRP A 5 3.98 30.83 33.45
CA TRP A 5 4.23 30.79 32.01
C TRP A 5 5.08 29.59 31.56
N LEU A 6 5.98 29.12 32.41
CA LEU A 6 6.84 27.96 32.13
C LEU A 6 6.04 26.64 32.10
N VAL A 7 4.99 26.52 32.92
CA VAL A 7 4.13 25.33 32.96
C VAL A 7 3.20 25.27 31.76
N ILE A 8 2.69 26.41 31.29
CA ILE A 8 1.82 26.49 30.10
C ILE A 8 2.60 26.18 28.81
N GLY A 9 3.85 26.64 28.71
CA GLY A 9 4.74 26.29 27.59
C GLY A 9 5.06 24.80 27.51
N LEU A 10 5.20 24.11 28.65
CA LEU A 10 5.53 22.68 28.69
C LEU A 10 4.33 21.76 28.39
N VAL A 11 3.12 22.17 28.76
CA VAL A 11 1.88 21.42 28.43
C VAL A 11 1.53 21.52 26.94
N LEU A 12 1.85 22.64 26.29
CA LEU A 12 1.63 22.82 24.85
C LEU A 12 2.57 22.01 23.96
N ILE A 13 3.77 21.64 24.44
CA ILE A 13 4.72 20.82 23.69
C ILE A 13 4.31 19.33 23.68
N PHE A 14 3.61 18.85 24.71
CA PHE A 14 3.10 17.48 24.77
C PHE A 14 1.83 17.24 23.96
N ALA A 15 1.07 18.28 23.61
CA ALA A 15 -0.15 18.14 22.81
C ALA A 15 0.14 17.83 21.32
N VAL A 16 1.37 18.04 20.85
CA VAL A 16 1.75 17.87 19.42
C VAL A 16 2.55 16.60 19.14
N SER A 17 2.86 15.80 20.17
CA SER A 17 3.80 14.68 20.09
C SER A 17 3.16 13.35 20.51
N GLY A 18 2.00 13.01 19.95
CA GLY A 18 1.29 11.80 20.40
C GLY A 18 0.31 11.12 19.45
N PHE A 19 0.03 11.63 18.25
CA PHE A 19 -0.60 10.78 17.23
C PHE A 19 0.51 9.97 16.58
N ALA A 20 0.80 8.78 17.13
CA ALA A 20 1.30 7.70 16.30
C ALA A 20 0.38 7.67 15.08
N ALA A 21 0.91 8.02 13.91
CA ALA A 21 0.13 8.17 12.70
C ALA A 21 -0.29 6.77 12.24
N GLN A 22 -1.34 6.25 12.89
CA GLN A 22 -1.85 4.93 12.63
C GLN A 22 -2.17 4.81 11.15
N ILE A 23 -1.69 3.75 10.53
CA ILE A 23 -1.89 3.51 9.10
C ILE A 23 -3.39 3.51 8.81
N LYS A 24 -3.83 4.39 7.89
CA LYS A 24 -5.24 4.48 7.49
C LYS A 24 -5.67 3.13 6.87
N PRO A 25 -6.69 2.44 7.43
CA PRO A 25 -7.22 1.20 6.86
C PRO A 25 -7.86 1.42 5.49
N ALA A 26 -8.00 0.34 4.72
CA ALA A 26 -8.74 0.37 3.46
C ALA A 26 -10.23 0.65 3.70
N THR A 27 -10.90 1.27 2.72
CA THR A 27 -12.36 1.50 2.76
C THR A 27 -13.11 0.62 1.76
N LYS A 28 -14.43 0.53 1.92
CA LYS A 28 -15.28 -0.23 0.99
C LYS A 28 -15.33 0.41 -0.39
N GLU A 29 -15.23 1.73 -0.44
CA GLU A 29 -15.20 2.51 -1.68
C GLU A 29 -13.93 2.19 -2.48
N GLU A 30 -12.78 2.06 -1.82
CA GLU A 30 -11.53 1.64 -2.48
C GLU A 30 -11.67 0.23 -3.07
N ILE A 31 -12.28 -0.72 -2.34
CA ILE A 31 -12.58 -2.06 -2.85
C ILE A 31 -13.46 -1.98 -4.11
N GLN A 32 -14.52 -1.16 -4.08
CA GLN A 32 -15.41 -1.01 -5.23
C GLN A 32 -14.72 -0.41 -6.44
N GLN A 33 -13.83 0.57 -6.23
CA GLN A 33 -12.99 1.13 -7.29
C GLN A 33 -12.10 0.06 -7.90
N THR A 34 -11.42 -0.75 -7.07
CA THR A 34 -10.58 -1.86 -7.56
C THR A 34 -11.39 -2.90 -8.33
N ILE A 35 -12.62 -3.25 -7.89
CA ILE A 35 -13.52 -4.14 -8.65
C ILE A 35 -13.89 -3.53 -10.01
N SER A 36 -14.19 -2.23 -10.04
CA SER A 36 -14.49 -1.53 -11.30
C SER A 36 -13.31 -1.62 -12.27
N THR A 37 -12.08 -1.42 -11.78
CA THR A 37 -10.86 -1.58 -12.59
C THR A 37 -10.70 -3.01 -13.09
N ILE A 38 -10.93 -4.02 -12.24
CA ILE A 38 -10.90 -5.44 -12.65
C ILE A 38 -11.89 -5.69 -13.79
N ASN A 39 -13.14 -5.22 -13.66
CA ASN A 39 -14.16 -5.41 -14.69
C ASN A 39 -13.77 -4.76 -16.03
N GLN A 40 -13.18 -3.56 -16.00
CA GLN A 40 -12.67 -2.90 -17.21
C GLN A 40 -11.60 -3.76 -17.91
N TYR A 41 -10.71 -4.39 -17.16
CA TYR A 41 -9.69 -5.28 -17.73
C TYR A 41 -10.25 -6.61 -18.23
N ILE A 42 -11.30 -7.15 -17.58
CA ILE A 42 -12.05 -8.32 -18.06
C ILE A 42 -12.70 -7.99 -19.41
N ASP A 43 -13.41 -6.89 -19.51
CA ASP A 43 -14.08 -6.45 -20.74
C ASP A 43 -13.08 -6.22 -21.89
N SER A 44 -11.85 -5.85 -21.54
CA SER A 44 -10.74 -5.64 -22.48
C SER A 44 -9.93 -6.91 -22.81
N GLY A 45 -10.29 -8.07 -22.24
CA GLY A 45 -9.61 -9.34 -22.48
C GLY A 45 -8.19 -9.43 -21.92
N ARG A 46 -7.83 -8.62 -20.91
CA ARG A 46 -6.47 -8.55 -20.35
C ARG A 46 -6.31 -9.46 -19.12
N GLU A 47 -6.44 -10.76 -19.32
CA GLU A 47 -6.48 -11.76 -18.23
C GLU A 47 -5.27 -11.71 -17.27
N ASN A 48 -4.06 -11.52 -17.80
CA ASN A 48 -2.84 -11.46 -16.99
C ASN A 48 -2.86 -10.29 -15.98
N ILE A 49 -3.53 -9.19 -16.32
CA ILE A 49 -3.65 -8.00 -15.47
C ILE A 49 -4.80 -8.16 -14.49
N VAL A 50 -5.89 -8.81 -14.92
CA VAL A 50 -6.98 -9.24 -14.04
C VAL A 50 -6.44 -10.08 -12.89
N GLU A 51 -5.50 -11.00 -13.14
CA GLU A 51 -4.89 -11.83 -12.10
C GLU A 51 -4.12 -10.98 -11.07
N ILE A 52 -3.32 -10.01 -11.53
CA ILE A 52 -2.57 -9.10 -10.65
C ILE A 52 -3.52 -8.33 -9.74
N TYR A 53 -4.56 -7.70 -10.32
CA TYR A 53 -5.54 -6.95 -9.55
C TYR A 53 -6.39 -7.85 -8.63
N SER A 54 -6.66 -9.09 -9.03
CA SER A 54 -7.37 -10.07 -8.20
C SER A 54 -6.56 -10.45 -6.96
N ASN A 55 -5.24 -10.56 -7.07
CA ASN A 55 -4.39 -10.77 -5.91
C ASN A 55 -4.26 -9.49 -5.06
N ALA A 56 -4.18 -8.32 -5.69
CA ALA A 56 -4.07 -7.04 -5.01
C ALA A 56 -5.34 -6.69 -4.19
N ILE A 57 -6.53 -6.92 -4.76
CA ILE A 57 -7.79 -6.66 -4.07
C ILE A 57 -7.96 -7.52 -2.81
N GLU A 58 -7.42 -8.73 -2.79
CA GLU A 58 -7.42 -9.57 -1.60
C GLU A 58 -6.54 -9.01 -0.46
N ILE A 59 -5.51 -8.23 -0.80
CA ILE A 59 -4.75 -7.46 0.19
C ILE A 59 -5.59 -6.29 0.73
N GLU A 60 -6.26 -5.58 -0.17
CA GLU A 60 -7.12 -4.44 0.20
C GLU A 60 -8.30 -4.85 1.08
N LYS A 61 -9.00 -5.93 0.73
CA LYS A 61 -10.08 -6.51 1.55
C LYS A 61 -9.61 -6.82 2.97
N ARG A 62 -8.40 -7.38 3.12
CA ARG A 62 -7.81 -7.66 4.44
C ARG A 62 -7.48 -6.35 5.17
N ALA A 63 -6.93 -5.38 4.46
CA ALA A 63 -6.54 -4.09 5.01
C ALA A 63 -7.72 -3.19 5.45
N VAL A 64 -8.97 -3.61 5.23
CA VAL A 64 -10.13 -2.98 5.89
C VAL A 64 -10.06 -3.15 7.42
N ASN A 65 -9.48 -4.26 7.89
CA ASN A 65 -9.22 -4.45 9.31
C ASN A 65 -7.98 -3.63 9.71
N PRO A 66 -8.06 -2.70 10.69
CA PRO A 66 -6.94 -1.85 11.08
C PRO A 66 -5.68 -2.61 11.50
N TYR A 67 -5.83 -3.73 12.22
CA TYR A 67 -4.70 -4.55 12.62
C TYR A 67 -4.01 -5.19 11.42
N LEU A 68 -4.78 -5.72 10.46
CA LEU A 68 -4.20 -6.31 9.25
C LEU A 68 -3.57 -5.24 8.35
N ALA A 69 -4.18 -4.05 8.27
CA ALA A 69 -3.61 -2.90 7.56
C ALA A 69 -2.21 -2.54 8.08
N GLU A 70 -2.04 -2.48 9.41
CA GLU A 70 -0.72 -2.25 10.02
C GLU A 70 0.28 -3.37 9.72
N VAL A 71 -0.15 -4.63 9.77
CA VAL A 71 0.74 -5.78 9.48
C VAL A 71 1.21 -5.75 8.02
N ILE A 72 0.29 -5.50 7.08
CA ILE A 72 0.59 -5.38 5.65
C ILE A 72 1.53 -4.18 5.42
N ALA A 73 1.22 -3.02 5.98
CA ALA A 73 2.07 -1.83 5.86
C ALA A 73 3.47 -2.07 6.41
N LYS A 74 3.62 -2.71 7.59
CA LYS A 74 4.94 -3.04 8.15
C LYS A 74 5.77 -3.93 7.22
N LYS A 75 5.16 -4.92 6.56
CA LYS A 75 5.85 -5.73 5.53
C LYS A 75 6.36 -4.86 4.38
N ILE A 76 5.51 -3.97 3.85
CA ILE A 76 5.87 -3.06 2.75
C ILE A 76 7.00 -2.11 3.19
N LEU A 77 6.88 -1.48 4.36
CA LEU A 77 7.88 -0.57 4.92
C LEU A 77 9.25 -1.24 5.05
N SER A 78 9.28 -2.45 5.62
CA SER A 78 10.54 -3.18 5.88
C SER A 78 11.32 -3.53 4.61
N SER A 79 10.62 -3.81 3.51
CA SER A 79 11.22 -4.28 2.26
C SER A 79 11.45 -3.16 1.24
N SER A 80 10.67 -2.07 1.33
CA SER A 80 10.75 -0.94 0.39
C SER A 80 11.72 0.17 0.81
N LYS A 81 12.27 0.08 2.03
CA LYS A 81 13.14 1.12 2.62
C LYS A 81 12.50 2.52 2.66
N ILE A 82 11.18 2.60 2.77
CA ILE A 82 10.45 3.86 2.99
C ILE A 82 10.07 3.99 4.46
N SER A 83 9.97 5.21 4.95
CA SER A 83 9.51 5.50 6.31
C SER A 83 7.98 5.40 6.44
N GLU A 84 7.49 5.20 7.67
CA GLU A 84 6.05 5.22 7.97
C GLU A 84 5.38 6.53 7.56
N LYS A 85 6.08 7.67 7.73
CA LYS A 85 5.62 8.98 7.28
C LYS A 85 5.43 9.02 5.76
N GLU A 86 6.35 8.46 5.00
CA GLU A 86 6.26 8.40 3.54
C GLU A 86 5.14 7.46 3.09
N PHE A 87 4.98 6.31 3.73
CA PHE A 87 3.87 5.41 3.45
C PHE A 87 2.53 6.08 3.73
N ASN A 88 2.40 6.80 4.85
CA ASN A 88 1.19 7.54 5.17
C ASN A 88 0.90 8.67 4.18
N LEU A 89 1.91 9.25 3.51
CA LEU A 89 1.70 10.19 2.42
C LEU A 89 1.18 9.47 1.16
N ILE A 90 1.82 8.36 0.79
CA ILE A 90 1.38 7.51 -0.33
C ILE A 90 -0.07 7.06 -0.13
N ARG A 91 -0.45 6.63 1.08
CA ARG A 91 -1.78 6.11 1.40
C ARG A 91 -2.89 7.15 1.35
N LYS A 92 -2.56 8.45 1.24
CA LYS A 92 -3.56 9.49 1.02
C LYS A 92 -4.06 9.53 -0.42
N SER A 93 -3.21 9.18 -1.39
CA SER A 93 -3.52 9.19 -2.83
C SER A 93 -3.72 7.81 -3.42
N HIS A 94 -3.15 6.77 -2.81
CA HIS A 94 -3.17 5.42 -3.36
C HIS A 94 -3.85 4.41 -2.44
N SER A 95 -4.56 3.46 -3.06
CA SER A 95 -5.24 2.35 -2.41
C SER A 95 -4.27 1.27 -1.93
N PHE A 96 -4.74 0.32 -1.10
CA PHE A 96 -3.87 -0.79 -0.68
C PHE A 96 -3.58 -1.71 -1.86
N SER A 97 -4.52 -1.85 -2.80
CA SER A 97 -4.33 -2.60 -4.03
C SER A 97 -3.20 -2.01 -4.89
N GLU A 98 -3.25 -0.71 -5.16
CA GLU A 98 -2.24 0.00 -5.98
C GLU A 98 -0.85 -0.07 -5.34
N ILE A 99 -0.76 0.18 -4.03
CA ILE A 99 0.49 0.10 -3.30
C ILE A 99 1.06 -1.33 -3.34
N SER A 100 0.21 -2.35 -3.26
CA SER A 100 0.65 -3.75 -3.31
C SER A 100 1.25 -4.12 -4.67
N ILE A 101 0.64 -3.64 -5.75
CA ILE A 101 1.14 -3.82 -7.13
C ILE A 101 2.48 -3.08 -7.29
N ALA A 102 2.53 -1.81 -6.91
CA ALA A 102 3.75 -1.01 -7.01
C ALA A 102 4.88 -1.57 -6.14
N TRP A 103 4.56 -2.09 -4.96
CA TRP A 103 5.49 -2.80 -4.10
C TRP A 103 6.07 -4.04 -4.78
N ALA A 104 5.22 -4.90 -5.36
CA ALA A 104 5.68 -6.11 -6.02
C ALA A 104 6.64 -5.82 -7.19
N ILE A 105 6.30 -4.83 -8.03
CA ILE A 105 7.16 -4.35 -9.12
C ILE A 105 8.47 -3.77 -8.56
N SER A 106 8.38 -2.96 -7.49
CA SER A 106 9.56 -2.39 -6.82
C SER A 106 10.53 -3.47 -6.35
N GLN A 107 10.02 -4.57 -5.78
CA GLN A 107 10.86 -5.67 -5.29
C GLN A 107 11.48 -6.47 -6.43
N ILE A 108 10.74 -6.77 -7.49
CA ILE A 108 11.21 -7.58 -8.62
C ILE A 108 12.15 -6.77 -9.52
N GLY A 109 11.72 -5.58 -9.93
CA GLY A 109 12.50 -4.66 -10.77
C GLY A 109 13.63 -3.94 -10.03
N LYS A 110 13.71 -4.07 -8.70
CA LYS A 110 14.70 -3.38 -7.83
C LYS A 110 14.67 -1.86 -8.01
N VAL A 111 13.48 -1.29 -8.12
CA VAL A 111 13.25 0.15 -8.32
C VAL A 111 12.52 0.73 -7.12
N PRO A 112 12.76 1.99 -6.72
CA PRO A 112 12.02 2.61 -5.62
C PRO A 112 10.51 2.62 -5.85
N ILE A 113 9.71 2.21 -4.85
CA ILE A 113 8.25 2.13 -4.96
C ILE A 113 7.58 3.44 -5.39
N LYS A 114 8.10 4.60 -4.94
CA LYS A 114 7.58 5.91 -5.37
C LYS A 114 7.68 6.12 -6.87
N LYS A 115 8.81 5.73 -7.46
CA LYS A 115 9.01 5.83 -8.92
C LYS A 115 8.07 4.91 -9.68
N VAL A 116 7.80 3.72 -9.14
CA VAL A 116 6.82 2.80 -9.74
C VAL A 116 5.41 3.39 -9.69
N LEU A 117 4.99 3.97 -8.56
CA LEU A 117 3.69 4.63 -8.43
C LEU A 117 3.55 5.79 -9.42
N GLU A 118 4.54 6.67 -9.51
CA GLU A 118 4.58 7.77 -10.48
C GLU A 118 4.46 7.25 -11.93
N GLU A 119 5.10 6.12 -12.25
CA GLU A 119 5.03 5.57 -13.60
C GLU A 119 3.69 4.91 -13.92
N ILE A 120 3.05 4.25 -12.95
CA ILE A 120 1.68 3.72 -13.11
C ILE A 120 0.66 4.84 -13.31
N GLU A 121 0.85 6.02 -12.68
CA GLU A 121 -0.02 7.17 -12.91
C GLU A 121 0.12 7.75 -14.33
N ASN A 122 1.29 7.60 -14.95
CA ASN A 122 1.63 8.21 -16.24
C ASN A 122 1.58 7.24 -17.44
N SER A 123 1.35 5.94 -17.21
CA SER A 123 1.37 4.92 -18.25
C SER A 123 0.49 3.71 -17.89
N THR A 124 0.34 2.75 -18.79
CA THR A 124 -0.42 1.53 -18.46
C THR A 124 0.42 0.60 -17.58
N LEU A 125 -0.24 -0.22 -16.76
CA LEU A 125 0.45 -1.19 -15.92
C LEU A 125 1.32 -2.13 -16.76
N GLU A 126 0.84 -2.52 -17.94
CA GLU A 126 1.54 -3.34 -18.91
C GLU A 126 2.86 -2.73 -19.37
N ASP A 127 2.86 -1.43 -19.69
CA ASP A 127 4.08 -0.72 -20.09
C ASP A 127 5.11 -0.70 -18.96
N VAL A 128 4.65 -0.51 -17.72
CA VAL A 128 5.51 -0.54 -16.52
C VAL A 128 6.09 -1.94 -16.31
N LEU A 129 5.27 -2.97 -16.47
CA LEU A 129 5.70 -4.37 -16.34
C LEU A 129 6.73 -4.74 -17.39
N GLU A 130 6.52 -4.36 -18.65
CA GLU A 130 7.46 -4.59 -19.75
C GLU A 130 8.78 -3.87 -19.51
N LYS A 131 8.72 -2.58 -19.13
CA LYS A 131 9.90 -1.75 -18.83
C LYS A 131 10.79 -2.36 -17.75
N TYR A 132 10.21 -2.96 -16.73
CA TYR A 132 10.96 -3.60 -15.64
C TYR A 132 11.14 -5.10 -15.80
N ALA A 133 10.84 -5.65 -16.98
CA ALA A 133 10.90 -7.09 -17.27
C ALA A 133 10.19 -7.95 -16.18
N CYS A 134 9.09 -7.43 -15.64
CA CYS A 134 8.33 -8.03 -14.57
C CYS A 134 7.20 -8.88 -15.16
N GLY A 135 7.40 -10.19 -15.29
CA GLY A 135 6.33 -11.09 -15.74
C GLY A 135 5.15 -11.09 -14.76
N CYS A 136 3.92 -11.06 -15.30
CA CYS A 136 2.68 -10.96 -14.50
C CYS A 136 2.58 -12.03 -13.40
N GLN A 137 2.96 -13.27 -13.72
CA GLN A 137 3.01 -14.39 -12.76
C GLN A 137 3.90 -14.10 -11.54
N TYR A 138 5.05 -13.43 -11.73
CA TYR A 138 5.96 -13.10 -10.65
C TYR A 138 5.40 -11.98 -9.78
N ILE A 139 4.74 -11.00 -10.39
CA ILE A 139 4.03 -9.93 -9.66
C ILE A 139 2.91 -10.52 -8.80
N SER A 140 2.04 -11.35 -9.38
CA SER A 140 0.97 -12.05 -8.69
C SER A 140 1.48 -12.82 -7.47
N ALA A 141 2.49 -13.67 -7.66
CA ALA A 141 3.10 -14.44 -6.58
C ALA A 141 3.70 -13.52 -5.50
N LYS A 142 4.35 -12.42 -5.91
CA LYS A 142 4.97 -11.49 -4.98
C LYS A 142 3.93 -10.79 -4.11
N ILE A 143 2.83 -10.28 -4.69
CA ILE A 143 1.72 -9.65 -3.95
C ILE A 143 1.20 -10.57 -2.85
N LEU A 144 1.10 -11.88 -3.11
CA LEU A 144 0.60 -12.84 -2.12
C LEU A 144 1.49 -12.94 -0.87
N GLU A 145 2.77 -12.60 -0.93
CA GLU A 145 3.65 -12.55 0.25
C GLU A 145 3.24 -11.47 1.28
N LEU A 146 2.46 -10.45 0.85
CA LEU A 146 1.90 -9.44 1.75
C LEU A 146 0.80 -10.02 2.64
N ASN A 147 0.23 -11.17 2.28
CA ASN A 147 -0.80 -11.78 3.11
C ASN A 147 -0.25 -12.06 4.51
N PRO A 148 -0.93 -11.57 5.57
CA PRO A 148 -0.58 -11.95 6.92
C PRO A 148 -0.81 -13.45 7.06
N GLU A 149 0.21 -14.17 7.51
CA GLU A 149 0.09 -15.61 7.75
C GLU A 149 -1.06 -15.86 8.71
N LYS A 150 -1.92 -16.83 8.39
CA LYS A 150 -2.82 -17.40 9.40
C LYS A 150 -1.90 -18.04 10.43
N LYS A 151 -1.74 -17.43 11.60
CA LYS A 151 -1.22 -18.14 12.78
C LYS A 151 -2.21 -19.26 13.09
N VAL A 152 -1.99 -20.43 12.51
CA VAL A 152 -2.58 -21.67 13.03
C VAL A 152 -1.90 -21.88 14.37
N LYS A 153 -2.60 -21.59 15.46
CA LYS A 153 -2.18 -22.03 16.78
C LYS A 153 -2.28 -23.56 16.75
N ASN A 154 -1.13 -24.24 16.65
CA ASN A 154 -1.02 -25.65 17.03
C ASN A 154 -1.12 -25.77 18.55
#